data_AF-A0A8H3H219-F1
#
_entry.id   AF-A0A8H3H219-F1
#
_cell.length_a   1.000
_cell.length_b   1.000
_cell.length_c   1.000
_cell.angle_alpha   90.00
_cell.angle_beta   90.00
_cell.angle_gamma   90.00
#
_symmetry.space_group_name_H-M   'P 1'
#
loop_
_entity.id
_entity.type
_entity.pdbx_description
1 polymer ?
#
loop_
_entity_poly.entity_id
_entity_poly.type
_entity_poly.pdbx_seq_one_letter_code
_entity_poly.pdbx_strand_id
1 'polypeptide(L)'
;MTEMVHVLINFMYRAHATSLMESDLKAMDDDLATFHLLKEQLIELGTPDGYNMEGPEHLHIEYAKVPWRALNKVRPLPQMVKYIQQQEAICVHCACLDQYLVGDLDDDTGERDEGEEPTEPNVESIRGQDSAAGLDMGNTTDDVEGGEDEFFAYLNPTRQLAVKPTVTNKPIREIQDWYQASDFIFSVKDFLNHRCDMSQHDMLISPENTVNLWHKLYLYHPPPSFAPFDPIRRDIVRARPPTHSEPGVWDICLYLERPNRLREFFLC
;
A
#
# COMPACT_ATOMS: atom_id res chain seq x y z
N MET A 1 -36.99 -18.02 -10.33
CA MET A 1 -36.17 -16.90 -9.84
C MET A 1 -35.83 -15.87 -10.93
N THR A 2 -35.26 -16.26 -12.09
CA THR A 2 -34.90 -15.31 -13.18
C THR A 2 -36.07 -14.51 -13.74
N GLU A 3 -37.24 -15.13 -13.91
CA GLU A 3 -38.45 -14.47 -14.41
C GLU A 3 -38.98 -13.40 -13.44
N MET A 4 -39.01 -13.69 -12.15
CA MET A 4 -39.39 -12.72 -11.11
C MET A 4 -38.45 -11.51 -11.07
N VAL A 5 -37.14 -11.74 -11.18
CA VAL A 5 -36.14 -10.66 -11.21
C VAL A 5 -36.30 -9.81 -12.48
N HIS A 6 -36.51 -10.44 -13.63
CA HIS A 6 -36.76 -9.72 -14.89
C HIS A 6 -38.01 -8.84 -14.82
N VAL A 7 -39.11 -9.36 -14.28
CA VAL A 7 -40.36 -8.62 -14.13
C VAL A 7 -40.18 -7.40 -13.21
N LEU A 8 -39.47 -7.55 -12.09
CA LEU A 8 -39.24 -6.45 -11.16
C LEU A 8 -38.30 -5.39 -11.74
N ILE A 9 -37.24 -5.80 -12.47
CA ILE A 9 -36.34 -4.89 -13.19
C ILE A 9 -37.09 -4.16 -14.32
N ASN A 10 -37.91 -4.86 -15.09
CA ASN A 10 -38.71 -4.26 -16.17
C ASN A 10 -39.70 -3.24 -15.62
N PHE A 11 -40.37 -3.54 -14.51
CA PHE A 11 -41.26 -2.60 -13.82
C PHE A 11 -40.51 -1.35 -13.38
N MET A 12 -39.37 -1.48 -12.70
CA MET A 12 -38.56 -0.34 -12.25
C MET A 12 -38.05 0.50 -13.44
N TYR A 13 -37.59 -0.17 -14.50
CA TYR A 13 -37.10 0.48 -15.71
C TYR A 13 -38.20 1.31 -16.38
N ARG A 14 -39.42 0.76 -16.51
CA ARG A 14 -40.58 1.48 -17.05
C ARG A 14 -41.02 2.62 -16.12
N ALA A 15 -41.05 2.39 -14.81
CA ALA A 15 -41.44 3.40 -13.82
C ALA A 15 -40.51 4.62 -13.78
N HIS A 16 -39.23 4.44 -14.16
CA HIS A 16 -38.23 5.51 -14.23
C HIS A 16 -38.19 6.23 -15.58
N ALA A 17 -39.05 5.87 -16.54
CA ALA A 17 -39.13 6.57 -17.82
C ALA A 17 -39.60 8.02 -17.64
N THR A 18 -38.99 8.95 -18.38
CA THR A 18 -39.31 10.39 -18.31
C THR A 18 -40.68 10.74 -18.92
N SER A 19 -41.29 9.82 -19.65
CA SER A 19 -42.64 9.90 -20.21
C SER A 19 -43.24 8.51 -20.26
N LEU A 20 -44.48 8.36 -19.79
CA LEU A 20 -45.21 7.09 -19.72
C LEU A 20 -46.39 7.13 -20.68
N MET A 21 -46.47 6.15 -21.58
CA MET A 21 -47.63 5.94 -22.45
C MET A 21 -48.61 4.96 -21.79
N GLU A 22 -49.85 4.93 -22.26
CA GLU A 22 -50.88 4.00 -21.77
C GLU A 22 -50.47 2.53 -21.95
N SER A 23 -49.70 2.23 -23.00
CA SER A 23 -49.08 0.92 -23.20
C SER A 23 -48.04 0.56 -22.14
N ASP A 24 -47.31 1.53 -21.61
CA ASP A 24 -46.31 1.32 -20.56
C ASP A 24 -46.99 1.10 -19.20
N LEU A 25 -48.05 1.86 -18.91
CA LEU A 25 -48.89 1.63 -17.73
C LEU A 25 -49.47 0.21 -17.73
N LYS A 26 -49.98 -0.22 -18.88
CA LYS A 26 -50.51 -1.58 -19.02
C LYS A 26 -49.42 -2.64 -18.82
N ALA A 27 -48.24 -2.44 -19.40
CA ALA A 27 -47.11 -3.35 -19.21
C ALA A 27 -46.63 -3.38 -17.75
N MET A 28 -46.67 -2.24 -17.04
CA MET A 28 -46.34 -2.16 -15.62
C MET A 28 -47.35 -2.91 -14.74
N ASP A 29 -48.65 -2.82 -15.06
CA ASP A 29 -49.69 -3.59 -14.36
C ASP A 29 -49.53 -5.10 -14.59
N ASP A 30 -49.23 -5.50 -15.83
CA ASP A 30 -48.97 -6.90 -16.19
C ASP A 30 -47.70 -7.42 -15.48
N ASP A 31 -46.64 -6.59 -15.40
CA ASP A 31 -45.42 -6.89 -14.64
C ASP A 31 -45.74 -7.04 -13.13
N LEU A 32 -46.52 -6.12 -12.54
CA LEU A 32 -46.90 -6.19 -11.12
C LEU A 32 -47.75 -7.43 -10.80
N ALA A 33 -48.69 -7.78 -11.67
CA ALA A 33 -49.49 -9.00 -11.53
C ALA A 33 -48.63 -10.26 -11.58
N THR A 34 -47.67 -10.31 -12.50
CA THR A 34 -46.72 -11.41 -12.62
C THR A 34 -45.82 -11.50 -11.38
N PHE A 35 -45.38 -10.36 -10.84
CA PHE A 35 -44.64 -10.33 -9.58
C PHE A 35 -45.48 -10.88 -8.41
N HIS A 36 -46.75 -10.49 -8.29
CA HIS A 36 -47.62 -10.99 -7.22
C HIS A 36 -47.85 -12.50 -7.29
N LEU A 37 -47.85 -13.10 -8.48
CA LEU A 37 -47.92 -14.55 -8.67
C LEU A 37 -46.63 -15.25 -8.21
N LEU A 38 -45.48 -14.62 -8.44
CA LEU A 38 -44.16 -15.22 -8.20
C LEU A 38 -43.56 -14.89 -6.83
N LYS A 39 -44.14 -13.93 -6.08
CA LYS A 39 -43.59 -13.45 -4.80
C LYS A 39 -43.41 -14.55 -3.74
N GLU A 40 -44.26 -15.57 -3.75
CA GLU A 40 -44.18 -16.67 -2.78
C GLU A 40 -42.88 -17.45 -2.95
N GLN A 41 -42.31 -17.50 -4.17
CA GLN A 41 -41.00 -18.12 -4.42
C GLN A 41 -39.86 -17.37 -3.72
N LEU A 42 -39.97 -16.05 -3.51
CA LEU A 42 -38.98 -15.25 -2.77
C LEU A 42 -39.07 -15.48 -1.27
N ILE A 43 -40.28 -15.74 -0.75
CA ILE A 43 -40.51 -16.09 0.65
C ILE A 43 -39.99 -17.51 0.93
N GLU A 44 -40.25 -18.46 0.02
CA GLU A 44 -39.81 -19.85 0.17
C GLU A 44 -38.29 -20.04 -0.01
N LEU A 45 -37.67 -19.32 -0.95
CA LEU A 45 -36.23 -19.41 -1.20
C LEU A 45 -35.40 -18.52 -0.26
N GLY A 46 -36.07 -17.64 0.49
CA GLY A 46 -35.43 -16.57 1.26
C GLY A 46 -34.85 -15.48 0.35
N THR A 47 -34.79 -14.25 0.87
CA THR A 47 -33.86 -13.26 0.33
C THR A 47 -32.46 -13.82 0.56
N PRO A 48 -31.51 -13.75 -0.40
CA PRO A 48 -30.12 -13.98 -0.08
C PRO A 48 -29.79 -13.10 1.12
N ASP A 49 -29.37 -13.73 2.20
CA ASP A 49 -28.86 -13.16 3.45
C ASP A 49 -27.68 -12.20 3.27
N GLY A 50 -27.27 -11.94 2.01
CA GLY A 50 -26.21 -11.03 1.59
C GLY A 50 -26.54 -9.54 1.54
N TYR A 51 -27.70 -9.07 2.04
CA TYR A 51 -27.89 -7.63 2.39
C TYR A 51 -27.47 -7.32 3.83
N ASN A 52 -26.57 -8.12 4.37
CA ASN A 52 -25.77 -7.77 5.53
C ASN A 52 -25.09 -6.41 5.24
N MET A 53 -25.36 -5.42 6.09
CA MET A 53 -24.68 -4.12 6.08
C MET A 53 -23.29 -4.18 6.73
N GLU A 54 -22.91 -5.31 7.33
CA GLU A 54 -21.63 -5.55 7.98
C GLU A 54 -20.46 -5.38 7.01
N GLY A 55 -20.55 -5.90 5.79
CA GLY A 55 -19.50 -5.73 4.77
C GLY A 55 -19.20 -4.24 4.47
N PRO A 56 -20.19 -3.46 4.01
CA PRO A 56 -19.98 -2.02 3.78
C PRO A 56 -19.74 -1.23 5.07
N GLU A 57 -20.32 -1.61 6.21
CA GLU A 57 -20.08 -0.95 7.49
C GLU A 57 -18.66 -1.19 8.01
N HIS A 58 -18.14 -2.40 7.88
CA HIS A 58 -16.78 -2.78 8.23
C HIS A 58 -15.77 -2.00 7.40
N LEU A 59 -15.95 -1.99 6.06
CA LEU A 59 -15.12 -1.16 5.18
C LEU A 59 -15.20 0.33 5.53
N HIS A 60 -16.39 0.83 5.88
CA HIS A 60 -16.55 2.23 6.32
C HIS A 60 -15.91 2.48 7.70
N ILE A 61 -15.84 1.49 8.59
CA ILE A 61 -15.08 1.58 9.83
C ILE A 61 -13.58 1.68 9.52
N GLU A 62 -13.06 0.75 8.72
CA GLU A 62 -11.62 0.63 8.42
C GLU A 62 -11.09 1.80 7.58
N TYR A 63 -11.82 2.19 6.54
CA TYR A 63 -11.35 3.20 5.58
C TYR A 63 -11.85 4.61 5.86
N ALA A 64 -12.85 4.80 6.73
CA ALA A 64 -13.33 6.13 7.08
C ALA A 64 -13.24 6.43 8.58
N LYS A 65 -13.87 5.64 9.45
CA LYS A 65 -13.94 5.97 10.88
C LYS A 65 -12.59 5.87 11.60
N VAL A 66 -11.81 4.82 11.34
CA VAL A 66 -10.50 4.60 11.98
C VAL A 66 -9.50 5.70 11.56
N PRO A 67 -9.30 5.99 10.26
CA PRO A 67 -8.44 7.09 9.83
C PRO A 67 -8.94 8.42 10.38
N TRP A 68 -10.24 8.71 10.32
CA TRP A 68 -10.80 9.95 10.86
C TRP A 68 -10.49 10.16 12.36
N ARG A 69 -10.54 9.09 13.16
CA ARG A 69 -10.23 9.14 14.60
C ARG A 69 -8.74 9.34 14.87
N ALA A 70 -7.87 8.81 14.02
CA ALA A 70 -6.42 8.89 14.17
C ALA A 70 -5.82 10.26 13.80
N LEU A 71 -6.61 11.15 13.18
CA LEU A 71 -6.12 12.38 12.55
C LEU A 71 -6.49 13.66 13.30
N ASN A 72 -5.76 14.73 12.99
CA ASN A 72 -6.03 16.08 13.51
C ASN A 72 -7.20 16.80 12.81
N LYS A 73 -7.84 16.15 11.82
CA LYS A 73 -9.06 16.61 11.09
C LYS A 73 -8.93 17.94 10.31
N VAL A 74 -7.75 18.53 10.25
CA VAL A 74 -7.42 19.64 9.35
C VAL A 74 -7.12 19.07 7.97
N ARG A 75 -7.86 19.41 6.91
CA ARG A 75 -7.75 18.77 5.57
C ARG A 75 -7.72 17.23 5.68
N PRO A 76 -8.82 16.61 6.11
CA PRO A 76 -8.84 15.21 6.53
C PRO A 76 -8.64 14.23 5.37
N LEU A 77 -9.16 14.52 4.17
CA LEU A 77 -9.12 13.58 3.05
C LEU A 77 -7.69 13.13 2.65
N PRO A 78 -6.73 14.04 2.36
CA PRO A 78 -5.35 13.64 2.09
C PRO A 78 -4.70 12.86 3.23
N GLN A 79 -5.02 13.23 4.48
CA GLN A 79 -4.48 12.58 5.67
C GLN A 79 -5.06 11.17 5.87
N MET A 80 -6.34 10.97 5.59
CA MET A 80 -7.00 9.67 5.66
C MET A 80 -6.44 8.73 4.60
N VAL A 81 -6.30 9.21 3.35
CA VAL A 81 -5.67 8.45 2.25
C VAL A 81 -4.24 8.04 2.64
N LYS A 82 -3.43 8.98 3.14
CA LYS A 82 -2.06 8.69 3.58
C LYS A 82 -2.01 7.68 4.73
N TYR A 83 -2.90 7.78 5.71
CA TYR A 83 -2.98 6.85 6.83
C TYR A 83 -3.28 5.43 6.34
N ILE A 84 -4.27 5.28 5.46
CA ILE A 84 -4.66 3.99 4.87
C ILE A 84 -3.48 3.38 4.13
N GLN A 85 -2.82 4.15 3.25
CA GLN A 85 -1.66 3.69 2.49
C GLN A 85 -0.52 3.22 3.39
N GLN A 86 -0.28 3.90 4.51
CA GLN A 86 0.73 3.48 5.49
C GLN A 86 0.36 2.17 6.17
N GLN A 87 -0.92 2.01 6.58
CA GLN A 87 -1.38 0.76 7.18
C GLN A 87 -1.30 -0.41 6.18
N GLU A 88 -1.71 -0.22 4.93
CA GLU A 88 -1.60 -1.24 3.89
C GLU A 88 -0.14 -1.63 3.63
N ALA A 89 0.78 -0.66 3.57
CA ALA A 89 2.20 -0.93 3.44
C ALA A 89 2.77 -1.72 4.62
N ILE A 90 2.34 -1.41 5.86
CA ILE A 90 2.72 -2.15 7.07
C ILE A 90 2.14 -3.56 7.03
N CYS A 91 0.86 -3.73 6.69
CA CYS A 91 0.23 -5.05 6.59
C CYS A 91 0.94 -5.93 5.55
N VAL A 92 1.27 -5.38 4.38
CA VAL A 92 2.06 -6.08 3.36
C VAL A 92 3.46 -6.42 3.87
N HIS A 93 4.09 -5.52 4.64
CA HIS A 93 5.39 -5.78 5.28
C HIS A 93 5.32 -6.91 6.31
N CYS A 94 4.33 -6.91 7.19
CA CYS A 94 4.12 -7.96 8.18
C CYS A 94 3.86 -9.30 7.49
N ALA A 95 2.94 -9.37 6.53
CA ALA A 95 2.66 -10.59 5.78
C ALA A 95 3.90 -11.11 5.02
N CYS A 96 4.71 -10.20 4.50
CA CYS A 96 6.00 -10.52 3.90
C CYS A 96 6.92 -11.15 4.96
N LEU A 97 7.13 -10.53 6.12
CA LEU A 97 7.98 -11.05 7.21
C LEU A 97 7.49 -12.38 7.77
N ASP A 98 6.18 -12.54 8.00
CA ASP A 98 5.58 -13.77 8.53
C ASP A 98 5.88 -14.97 7.61
N GLN A 99 5.80 -14.77 6.29
CA GLN A 99 6.18 -15.80 5.31
C GLN A 99 7.67 -16.20 5.39
N TYR A 100 8.55 -15.31 5.86
CA TYR A 100 9.98 -15.59 6.00
C TYR A 100 10.35 -16.18 7.36
N LEU A 101 9.75 -15.70 8.46
CA LEU A 101 10.09 -16.14 9.83
C LEU A 101 9.54 -17.53 10.16
N VAL A 102 8.48 -17.99 9.49
CA VAL A 102 7.95 -19.35 9.64
C VAL A 102 8.95 -20.42 9.13
N GLY A 103 9.97 -20.04 8.35
CA GLY A 103 10.98 -20.98 7.84
C GLY A 103 12.21 -21.21 8.73
N ASP A 104 12.37 -20.47 9.83
CA ASP A 104 13.57 -20.52 10.69
C ASP A 104 13.28 -21.04 12.12
N LEU A 105 12.06 -21.54 12.40
CA LEU A 105 11.65 -22.07 13.70
C LEU A 105 11.38 -23.59 13.74
N ASP A 106 11.98 -24.36 12.81
CA ASP A 106 11.87 -25.83 12.79
C ASP A 106 13.09 -26.56 13.38
N ASP A 107 13.92 -25.91 14.21
CA ASP A 107 14.98 -26.60 14.96
C ASP A 107 15.18 -25.97 16.35
N ASP A 108 14.21 -26.19 17.24
CA ASP A 108 14.39 -26.51 18.67
C ASP A 108 13.07 -26.26 19.41
N THR A 109 12.14 -27.22 19.33
CA THR A 109 11.04 -27.30 20.30
C THR A 109 11.27 -28.50 21.20
N GLY A 110 12.30 -28.39 22.05
CA GLY A 110 12.26 -29.02 23.36
C GLY A 110 11.05 -28.52 24.14
N GLU A 111 10.30 -29.47 24.68
CA GLU A 111 8.99 -29.32 25.32
C GLU A 111 8.80 -28.11 26.25
N ARG A 112 7.64 -27.45 26.13
CA ARG A 112 6.97 -26.82 27.29
C ARG A 112 5.48 -26.57 27.08
N ASP A 113 4.72 -27.45 27.74
CA ASP A 113 3.57 -27.25 28.62
C ASP A 113 2.40 -26.35 28.17
N GLU A 114 1.21 -26.94 28.24
CA GLU A 114 -0.07 -26.38 27.85
C GLU A 114 -0.60 -25.32 28.84
N GLY A 115 -1.19 -24.26 28.29
CA GLY A 115 -2.21 -23.46 28.98
C GLY A 115 -1.94 -21.96 29.02
N GLU A 116 -2.61 -21.20 28.15
CA GLU A 116 -3.35 -19.97 28.47
C GLU A 116 -3.89 -19.32 27.17
N GLU A 117 -5.21 -19.10 27.10
CA GLU A 117 -5.84 -18.31 26.04
C GLU A 117 -5.45 -16.83 26.15
N PRO A 118 -5.22 -16.10 25.05
CA PRO A 118 -5.01 -14.66 25.10
C PRO A 118 -6.35 -13.95 25.32
N THR A 119 -6.45 -13.32 26.49
CA THR A 119 -7.51 -12.37 26.84
C THR A 119 -7.41 -11.12 25.95
N GLU A 120 -8.52 -10.69 25.35
CA GLU A 120 -8.60 -9.41 24.64
C GLU A 120 -8.24 -8.22 25.54
N PRO A 121 -7.46 -7.23 25.05
CA PRO A 121 -7.22 -6.01 25.81
C PRO A 121 -8.49 -5.15 25.81
N ASN A 122 -9.20 -5.21 26.94
CA ASN A 122 -10.26 -4.29 27.34
C ASN A 122 -9.77 -2.84 27.29
N VAL A 123 -10.34 -2.03 26.39
CA VAL A 123 -10.20 -0.56 26.41
C VAL A 123 -11.58 0.11 26.40
N GLU A 124 -12.47 -0.31 27.30
CA GLU A 124 -13.55 0.57 27.76
C GLU A 124 -13.09 1.36 28.99
N SER A 125 -12.85 2.66 28.81
CA SER A 125 -13.60 3.72 29.49
C SER A 125 -12.90 5.07 29.35
N ILE A 126 -13.29 5.83 28.31
CA ILE A 126 -13.51 7.27 28.48
C ILE A 126 -14.87 7.56 27.86
N ARG A 127 -15.92 7.39 28.68
CA ARG A 127 -17.22 8.00 28.45
C ARG A 127 -17.07 9.51 28.59
N GLY A 128 -17.18 10.21 27.47
CA GLY A 128 -17.61 11.60 27.41
C GLY A 128 -18.77 11.66 26.42
N GLN A 129 -20.00 11.59 26.94
CA GLN A 129 -21.20 11.97 26.20
C GLN A 129 -21.12 13.48 25.94
N ASP A 130 -21.46 13.92 24.73
CA ASP A 130 -22.56 14.86 24.54
C ASP A 130 -22.84 15.16 23.05
N SER A 131 -24.06 14.79 22.67
CA SER A 131 -25.03 15.59 21.91
C SER A 131 -24.70 16.04 20.49
N ALA A 132 -25.42 15.42 19.56
CA ALA A 132 -25.76 15.99 18.27
C ALA A 132 -26.54 17.31 18.43
N ALA A 133 -26.03 18.38 17.82
CA ALA A 133 -26.83 19.53 17.39
C ALA A 133 -26.17 20.13 16.14
N GLY A 134 -26.91 20.18 15.04
CA GLY A 134 -26.43 20.72 13.77
C GLY A 134 -26.48 22.24 13.70
N LEU A 135 -25.56 22.82 12.92
CA LEU A 135 -25.66 24.08 12.15
C LEU A 135 -24.60 23.94 11.02
N ASP A 136 -24.99 23.73 9.78
CA ASP A 136 -25.26 24.72 8.71
C ASP A 136 -24.01 25.32 8.02
N MET A 137 -24.16 25.43 6.71
CA MET A 137 -23.21 25.63 5.62
C MET A 137 -22.50 26.98 5.59
N GLY A 138 -21.29 26.99 5.01
CA GLY A 138 -20.63 28.22 4.57
C GLY A 138 -19.41 27.93 3.70
N ASN A 139 -19.63 27.97 2.38
CA ASN A 139 -18.62 27.92 1.32
C ASN A 139 -17.44 28.89 1.57
N THR A 140 -16.22 28.40 1.36
CA THR A 140 -15.25 29.15 0.54
C THR A 140 -14.39 28.16 -0.23
N THR A 141 -14.69 28.06 -1.52
CA THR A 141 -13.71 27.72 -2.54
C THR A 141 -12.53 28.68 -2.39
N ASP A 142 -11.37 28.16 -2.02
CA ASP A 142 -10.10 28.79 -2.33
C ASP A 142 -9.15 27.68 -2.78
N ASP A 143 -9.06 27.60 -4.10
CA ASP A 143 -8.01 26.93 -4.84
C ASP A 143 -6.66 27.43 -4.33
N VAL A 144 -5.93 26.57 -3.62
CA VAL A 144 -4.50 26.70 -3.49
C VAL A 144 -3.91 25.41 -4.04
N GLU A 145 -3.57 25.46 -5.32
CA GLU A 145 -2.60 24.59 -5.98
C GLU A 145 -1.29 24.62 -5.18
N GLY A 146 -1.19 23.73 -4.20
CA GLY A 146 0.07 23.27 -3.67
C GLY A 146 0.10 21.78 -3.95
N GLY A 147 0.97 21.35 -4.87
CA GLY A 147 1.27 19.94 -5.07
C GLY A 147 1.81 19.36 -3.77
N GLU A 148 0.91 18.89 -2.91
CA GLU A 148 1.26 18.03 -1.80
C GLU A 148 1.72 16.73 -2.46
N ASP A 149 3.04 16.50 -2.51
CA ASP A 149 3.64 15.26 -3.04
C ASP A 149 2.98 14.07 -2.34
N GLU A 150 1.96 13.49 -2.99
CA GLU A 150 1.24 12.32 -2.49
C GLU A 150 2.28 11.22 -2.31
N PHE A 151 2.52 10.82 -1.06
CA PHE A 151 3.53 9.83 -0.71
C PHE A 151 2.96 8.43 -0.96
N PHE A 152 3.11 7.92 -2.17
CA PHE A 152 2.73 6.57 -2.55
C PHE A 152 3.90 5.61 -2.30
N ALA A 153 3.65 4.53 -1.55
CA ALA A 153 4.62 3.44 -1.37
C ALA A 153 4.48 2.44 -2.53
N TYR A 154 5.43 2.42 -3.45
CA TYR A 154 5.43 1.50 -4.59
C TYR A 154 6.33 0.29 -4.32
N LEU A 155 5.75 -0.89 -4.47
CA LEU A 155 6.47 -2.16 -4.36
C LEU A 155 7.31 -2.37 -5.63
N ASN A 156 8.61 -2.64 -5.45
CA ASN A 156 9.58 -3.01 -6.51
C ASN A 156 9.76 -1.99 -7.66
N PRO A 157 10.29 -0.77 -7.40
CA PRO A 157 10.66 0.14 -8.47
C PRO A 157 11.72 -0.44 -9.41
N THR A 158 11.60 -0.11 -10.70
CA THR A 158 12.69 -0.31 -11.66
C THR A 158 13.80 0.69 -11.39
N ARG A 159 15.02 0.20 -11.21
CA ARG A 159 16.18 1.01 -10.84
C ARG A 159 17.01 1.36 -12.06
N GLN A 160 17.40 2.63 -12.18
CA GLN A 160 18.28 3.08 -13.25
C GLN A 160 19.40 3.97 -12.70
N LEU A 161 20.62 3.71 -13.16
CA LEU A 161 21.79 4.54 -12.95
C LEU A 161 22.20 5.19 -14.27
N ALA A 162 22.84 6.35 -14.19
CA ALA A 162 23.43 6.97 -15.36
C ALA A 162 24.52 6.06 -15.95
N VAL A 163 24.63 6.02 -17.29
CA VAL A 163 25.64 5.20 -17.98
C VAL A 163 27.05 5.59 -17.54
N LYS A 164 27.29 6.89 -17.31
CA LYS A 164 28.57 7.41 -16.83
C LYS A 164 28.50 7.71 -15.33
N PRO A 165 29.51 7.29 -14.55
CA PRO A 165 29.61 7.66 -13.14
C PRO A 165 29.78 9.17 -12.99
N THR A 166 29.34 9.68 -11.83
CA THR A 166 29.53 11.09 -11.49
C THR A 166 30.98 11.38 -11.13
N VAL A 167 31.64 10.43 -10.47
CA VAL A 167 33.06 10.51 -10.14
C VAL A 167 33.71 9.17 -10.43
N THR A 168 34.85 9.17 -11.10
CA THR A 168 35.60 7.96 -11.45
C THR A 168 36.82 7.77 -10.57
N ASN A 169 37.22 6.51 -10.38
CA ASN A 169 38.50 6.11 -9.78
C ASN A 169 38.78 6.76 -8.41
N LYS A 170 37.78 6.75 -7.53
CA LYS A 170 37.91 7.29 -6.17
C LYS A 170 38.41 6.22 -5.20
N PRO A 171 39.50 6.45 -4.44
CA PRO A 171 39.97 5.48 -3.47
C PRO A 171 38.96 5.34 -2.33
N ILE A 172 38.77 4.13 -1.81
CA ILE A 172 37.79 3.83 -0.77
C ILE A 172 38.02 4.66 0.50
N ARG A 173 39.28 4.95 0.85
CA ARG A 173 39.60 5.85 1.97
C ARG A 173 38.94 7.23 1.83
N GLU A 174 38.91 7.81 0.63
CA GLU A 174 38.25 9.10 0.38
C GLU A 174 36.73 8.98 0.54
N ILE A 175 36.17 7.79 0.30
CA ILE A 175 34.73 7.53 0.48
C ILE A 175 34.40 7.44 1.97
N GLN A 176 35.22 6.75 2.75
CA GLN A 176 35.06 6.69 4.20
C GLN A 176 35.13 8.10 4.81
N ASP A 177 36.12 8.89 4.38
CA ASP A 177 36.37 10.22 4.95
C ASP A 177 35.37 11.30 4.45
N TRP A 178 35.15 11.40 3.13
CA TRP A 178 34.36 12.50 2.55
C TRP A 178 32.88 12.17 2.38
N TYR A 179 32.56 10.90 2.14
CA TYR A 179 31.18 10.43 1.98
C TYR A 179 30.62 9.86 3.29
N GLN A 180 31.40 9.89 4.38
CA GLN A 180 31.03 9.37 5.71
C GLN A 180 30.60 7.90 5.69
N ALA A 181 31.09 7.13 4.71
CA ALA A 181 30.78 5.72 4.57
C ALA A 181 31.81 4.86 5.32
N SER A 182 31.99 5.11 6.62
CA SER A 182 33.03 4.48 7.45
C SER A 182 33.01 2.94 7.36
N ASP A 183 31.80 2.36 7.34
CA ASP A 183 31.60 0.92 7.31
C ASP A 183 31.61 0.33 5.90
N PHE A 184 31.91 1.10 4.86
CA PHE A 184 31.81 0.65 3.46
C PHE A 184 32.52 -0.69 3.19
N ILE A 185 33.77 -0.84 3.63
CA ILE A 185 34.53 -2.08 3.44
C ILE A 185 33.86 -3.24 4.18
N PHE A 186 33.42 -3.00 5.41
CA PHE A 186 32.74 -4.01 6.22
C PHE A 186 31.43 -4.44 5.56
N SER A 187 30.56 -3.49 5.19
CA SER A 187 29.27 -3.76 4.56
C SER A 187 29.41 -4.48 3.22
N VAL A 188 30.43 -4.15 2.41
CA VAL A 188 30.68 -4.88 1.15
C VAL A 188 31.18 -6.29 1.42
N LYS A 189 32.09 -6.49 2.38
CA LYS A 189 32.56 -7.84 2.76
C LYS A 189 31.42 -8.69 3.30
N ASP A 190 30.61 -8.13 4.19
CA ASP A 190 29.42 -8.77 4.75
C ASP A 190 28.45 -9.19 3.65
N PHE A 191 28.16 -8.27 2.73
CA PHE A 191 27.32 -8.56 1.55
C PHE A 191 27.90 -9.69 0.69
N LEU A 192 29.19 -9.65 0.36
CA LEU A 192 29.83 -10.68 -0.46
C LEU A 192 29.85 -12.05 0.24
N ASN A 193 30.07 -12.07 1.55
CA ASN A 193 30.07 -13.30 2.34
C ASN A 193 28.67 -13.92 2.35
N HIS A 194 27.65 -13.15 2.72
CA HIS A 194 26.31 -13.67 2.93
C HIS A 194 25.49 -13.88 1.65
N ARG A 195 25.76 -13.10 0.59
CA ARG A 195 24.95 -13.15 -0.64
C ARG A 195 25.65 -13.82 -1.82
N CYS A 196 26.97 -13.76 -1.87
CA CYS A 196 27.74 -14.34 -2.97
C CYS A 196 28.48 -15.63 -2.58
N ASP A 197 28.31 -16.10 -1.33
CA ASP A 197 29.01 -17.27 -0.76
C ASP A 197 30.54 -17.19 -0.97
N MET A 198 31.06 -15.97 -0.91
CA MET A 198 32.48 -15.71 -1.11
C MET A 198 33.22 -15.93 0.21
N SER A 199 34.34 -16.64 0.15
CA SER A 199 35.19 -16.87 1.31
C SER A 199 35.86 -15.57 1.77
N GLN A 200 36.06 -15.37 3.08
CA GLN A 200 36.74 -14.18 3.61
C GLN A 200 38.17 -14.01 3.10
N HIS A 201 38.82 -15.10 2.68
CA HIS A 201 40.20 -15.12 2.19
C HIS A 201 40.31 -14.55 0.77
N ASP A 202 39.24 -14.62 -0.02
CA ASP A 202 39.19 -14.07 -1.38
C ASP A 202 38.81 -12.57 -1.41
N MET A 203 38.37 -12.01 -0.27
CA MET A 203 37.92 -10.61 -0.15
C MET A 203 39.09 -9.64 0.10
N LEU A 204 39.90 -9.42 -0.93
CA LEU A 204 41.01 -8.45 -0.92
C LEU A 204 40.56 -7.00 -1.12
N ILE A 205 39.57 -6.55 -0.35
CA ILE A 205 39.15 -5.14 -0.33
C ILE A 205 39.98 -4.37 0.69
N SER A 206 40.69 -3.37 0.18
CA SER A 206 41.58 -2.44 0.89
C SER A 206 41.12 -1.00 0.68
N PRO A 207 41.41 -0.07 1.63
CA PRO A 207 41.09 1.35 1.48
C PRO A 207 41.69 2.03 0.23
N GLU A 208 42.75 1.44 -0.35
CA GLU A 208 43.41 1.96 -1.55
C GLU A 208 42.77 1.49 -2.86
N ASN A 209 41.83 0.54 -2.81
CA ASN A 209 41.09 0.17 -4.01
C ASN A 209 40.23 1.35 -4.48
N THR A 210 40.12 1.52 -5.79
CA THR A 210 39.35 2.60 -6.40
C THR A 210 38.00 2.11 -6.87
N VAL A 211 36.96 2.90 -6.66
CA VAL A 211 35.60 2.65 -7.16
C VAL A 211 35.06 3.87 -7.90
N ASN A 212 34.04 3.62 -8.72
CA ASN A 212 33.29 4.68 -9.39
C ASN A 212 32.05 5.02 -8.57
N LEU A 213 31.69 6.30 -8.50
CA LEU A 213 30.60 6.82 -7.69
C LEU A 213 29.50 7.42 -8.56
N TRP A 214 28.26 7.06 -8.24
CA TRP A 214 27.06 7.65 -8.78
C TRP A 214 26.31 8.35 -7.65
N HIS A 215 26.04 9.64 -7.81
CA HIS A 215 25.33 10.42 -6.79
C HIS A 215 23.81 10.38 -6.92
N LYS A 216 23.29 9.73 -7.97
CA LYS A 216 21.86 9.70 -8.29
C LYS A 216 21.46 8.30 -8.71
N LEU A 217 20.41 7.79 -8.09
CA LEU A 217 19.68 6.58 -8.47
C LEU A 217 18.25 6.99 -8.82
N TYR A 218 17.79 6.60 -10.00
CA TYR A 218 16.43 6.84 -10.44
C TYR A 218 15.57 5.61 -10.16
N LEU A 219 14.43 5.84 -9.52
CA LEU A 219 13.42 4.82 -9.24
C LEU A 219 12.20 5.11 -10.12
N TYR A 220 11.86 4.17 -10.98
CA TYR A 220 10.67 4.24 -11.83
C TYR A 220 9.62 3.29 -11.30
N HIS A 221 8.46 3.86 -10.98
CA HIS A 221 7.36 3.16 -10.39
C HIS A 221 6.32 2.91 -11.47
N PRO A 222 6.04 1.64 -11.85
CA PRO A 222 4.98 1.35 -12.79
C PRO A 222 3.63 1.82 -12.21
N PRO A 223 2.65 2.14 -13.07
CA PRO A 223 1.32 2.49 -12.61
C PRO A 223 0.77 1.38 -11.72
N PRO A 224 0.11 1.71 -10.60
CA PRO A 224 -0.46 0.69 -9.75
C PRO A 224 -1.57 -0.07 -10.50
N SER A 225 -1.81 -1.34 -10.13
CA SER A 225 -2.79 -2.19 -10.82
C SER A 225 -4.21 -1.61 -10.84
N PHE A 226 -4.57 -0.79 -9.84
CA PHE A 226 -5.86 -0.12 -9.72
C PHE A 226 -5.95 1.20 -10.50
N ALA A 227 -4.82 1.79 -10.93
CA ALA A 227 -4.78 3.00 -11.76
C ALA A 227 -3.77 2.84 -12.92
N PRO A 228 -4.05 1.94 -13.89
CA PRO A 228 -3.12 1.59 -14.95
C PRO A 228 -2.85 2.71 -15.95
N PHE A 229 -3.68 3.76 -15.97
CA PHE A 229 -3.55 4.91 -16.85
C PHE A 229 -2.74 6.06 -16.25
N ASP A 230 -2.36 5.95 -14.97
CA ASP A 230 -1.51 6.95 -14.34
C ASP A 230 -0.11 6.93 -14.95
N PRO A 231 0.57 8.08 -15.04
CA PRO A 231 1.92 8.13 -15.58
C PRO A 231 2.90 7.36 -14.66
N ILE A 232 3.95 6.79 -15.26
CA ILE A 232 5.07 6.22 -14.51
C ILE A 232 5.65 7.32 -13.61
N ARG A 233 5.58 7.11 -12.30
CA ARG A 233 6.20 8.03 -11.35
C ARG A 233 7.70 7.78 -11.31
N ARG A 234 8.46 8.87 -11.19
CA ARG A 234 9.92 8.84 -11.09
C ARG A 234 10.40 9.54 -9.82
N ASP A 235 11.00 8.76 -8.93
CA ASP A 235 11.69 9.28 -7.75
C ASP A 235 13.22 9.26 -7.96
N ILE A 236 13.93 10.12 -7.25
CA ILE A 236 15.39 10.25 -7.35
C ILE A 236 15.98 10.14 -5.94
N VAL A 237 16.81 9.13 -5.72
CA VAL A 237 17.61 9.00 -4.50
C VAL A 237 18.98 9.64 -4.76
N ARG A 238 19.34 10.65 -3.97
CA ARG A 238 20.59 11.39 -4.10
C ARG A 238 21.49 11.15 -2.90
N ALA A 239 22.76 10.93 -3.16
CA ALA A 239 23.79 10.81 -2.14
C ALA A 239 25.01 11.58 -2.61
N ARG A 240 25.22 12.79 -2.08
CA ARG A 240 26.37 13.63 -2.42
C ARG A 240 26.82 14.49 -1.24
N PRO A 241 28.14 14.63 -1.02
CA PRO A 241 28.67 15.52 -0.01
C PRO A 241 28.43 17.01 -0.38
N PRO A 242 28.52 17.92 0.60
CA PRO A 242 28.45 19.35 0.33
C PRO A 242 29.62 19.81 -0.56
N THR A 243 29.34 20.79 -1.41
CA THR A 243 30.34 21.50 -2.20
C THR A 243 30.35 22.97 -1.81
N HIS A 244 31.34 23.75 -2.26
CA HIS A 244 31.38 25.19 -2.01
C HIS A 244 30.14 25.95 -2.52
N SER A 245 29.44 25.41 -3.52
CA SER A 245 28.29 26.06 -4.14
C SER A 245 26.94 25.48 -3.71
N GLU A 246 26.90 24.25 -3.19
CA GLU A 246 25.64 23.55 -2.92
C GLU A 246 25.73 22.72 -1.62
N PRO A 247 24.66 22.71 -0.80
CA PRO A 247 24.60 21.84 0.38
C PRO A 247 24.65 20.36 0.00
N GLY A 248 25.14 19.52 0.91
CA GLY A 248 25.14 18.07 0.76
C GLY A 248 23.72 17.51 0.84
N VAL A 249 23.49 16.39 0.17
CA VAL A 249 22.18 15.72 0.13
C VAL A 249 22.38 14.22 0.34
N TRP A 250 21.67 13.66 1.31
CA TRP A 250 21.70 12.24 1.64
C TRP A 250 20.26 11.74 1.78
N ASP A 251 19.66 11.39 0.65
CA ASP A 251 18.34 10.78 0.62
C ASP A 251 18.48 9.31 1.08
N ILE A 252 17.53 8.84 1.89
CA ILE A 252 17.50 7.47 2.39
C ILE A 252 16.44 6.70 1.63
N CYS A 253 16.82 5.52 1.13
CA CYS A 253 15.88 4.57 0.52
C CYS A 253 15.92 3.27 1.31
N LEU A 254 14.76 2.80 1.77
CA LEU A 254 14.62 1.46 2.30
C LEU A 254 14.44 0.51 1.13
N TYR A 255 15.42 -0.38 0.94
CA TYR A 255 15.38 -1.39 -0.10
C TYR A 255 15.00 -2.74 0.52
N LEU A 256 13.80 -3.21 0.19
CA LEU A 256 13.32 -4.54 0.58
C LEU A 256 13.60 -5.50 -0.57
N GLU A 257 14.73 -6.18 -0.50
CA GLU A 257 15.03 -7.29 -1.42
C GLU A 257 14.33 -8.54 -0.95
N ARG A 258 13.56 -9.21 -1.82
CA ARG A 258 13.18 -10.60 -1.58
C ARG A 258 14.48 -11.41 -1.47
N PRO A 259 14.75 -12.13 -0.37
CA PRO A 259 15.92 -12.99 -0.31
C PRO A 259 15.81 -14.04 -1.43
N ASN A 260 16.64 -13.89 -2.46
CA ASN A 260 16.71 -14.84 -3.57
C ASN A 260 17.24 -16.17 -3.03
N ARG A 261 16.36 -17.10 -2.68
CA ARG A 261 16.74 -18.52 -2.47
C ARG A 261 16.94 -19.26 -3.82
N LEU A 262 16.69 -18.61 -4.95
CA LEU A 262 16.78 -19.20 -6.29
C LEU A 262 17.46 -18.24 -7.28
N ARG A 263 18.79 -18.23 -7.31
CA ARG A 263 19.52 -18.00 -8.56
C ARG A 263 20.71 -18.96 -8.63
N GLU A 264 20.49 -20.08 -9.31
CA GLU A 264 21.58 -20.76 -9.99
C GLU A 264 22.22 -19.74 -10.94
N PHE A 265 23.50 -19.45 -10.68
CA PHE A 265 24.29 -18.52 -11.45
C PHE A 265 24.45 -19.03 -12.89
N PHE A 266 23.81 -18.37 -13.86
CA PHE A 266 24.34 -18.32 -15.21
C PHE A 266 25.13 -17.03 -15.37
N LEU A 267 26.45 -17.14 -15.22
CA LEU A 267 27.42 -16.13 -15.63
C LEU A 267 27.58 -16.20 -17.16
N CYS A 268 27.50 -15.04 -17.82
CA CYS A 268 28.11 -14.77 -19.11
C CYS A 268 29.01 -13.54 -18.94
#